data_AF-A0A378PKQ3-F1
#
_entry.id   AF-A0A378PKQ3-F1
#
_cell.length_a   1.000
_cell.length_b   1.000
_cell.length_c   1.000
_cell.angle_alpha   90.00
_cell.angle_beta   90.00
_cell.angle_gamma   90.00
#
_symmetry.space_group_name_H-M   'P 1'
#
loop_
_entity.id
_entity.type
_entity.pdbx_description
1 polymer ?
#
loop_
_entity_poly.entity_id
_entity_poly.type
_entity_poly.pdbx_seq_one_letter_code
_entity_poly.pdbx_strand_id
1 'polypeptide(L)'
;MGVDGGIQDAPVVNEEEACESLCFNFHTKKKILLSKVGKNHVTIAKIIKEIRRGSKTKKQFSELNIDAVHITDLIDKDLVLKQRQYHHTPHAFNFAKEGDILIPRVGKRSIMRESLVASGADYYTDSIFKLTASTENETEILWGAISSDFGKEWRGIYSQGKCAKYLTCEALMSMPLLN
;
A
#
# COMPACT_ATOMS: atom_id res chain seq x y z
N MET A 1 3.63 28.40 15.38
CA MET A 1 4.16 29.63 14.75
C MET A 1 5.13 30.23 15.76
N GLY A 2 6.43 30.23 15.44
CA GLY A 2 7.43 30.93 16.24
C GLY A 2 7.28 32.44 16.04
N VAL A 3 7.54 33.21 17.09
CA VAL A 3 7.18 34.61 17.24
C VAL A 3 7.89 35.60 16.31
N ASP A 4 8.89 35.18 15.53
CA ASP A 4 9.76 36.12 14.78
C ASP A 4 9.89 35.83 13.27
N GLY A 5 9.08 34.95 12.68
CA GLY A 5 9.13 34.67 11.23
C GLY A 5 10.43 34.06 10.71
N GLY A 6 11.40 33.77 11.58
CA GLY A 6 12.66 33.11 11.23
C GLY A 6 12.44 31.65 10.82
N ILE A 7 13.10 31.23 9.75
CA ILE A 7 13.14 29.82 9.32
C ILE A 7 13.93 29.04 10.38
N GLN A 8 13.23 28.21 11.17
CA GLN A 8 13.85 27.45 12.27
C GLN A 8 14.44 26.11 11.84
N ASP A 9 13.99 25.57 10.70
CA ASP A 9 14.42 24.28 10.18
C ASP A 9 14.47 24.33 8.64
N ALA A 10 15.68 24.26 8.08
CA ALA A 10 15.91 24.17 6.64
C ALA A 10 16.64 22.84 6.35
N PRO A 11 15.92 21.76 5.96
CA PRO A 11 16.55 20.54 5.53
C PRO A 11 17.35 20.86 4.28
N VAL A 12 18.65 20.56 4.33
CA VAL A 12 19.49 20.57 3.13
C VAL A 12 19.07 19.37 2.29
N VAL A 13 18.54 19.66 1.10
CA VAL A 13 18.10 18.67 0.11
C VAL A 13 19.02 18.82 -1.09
N ASN A 14 19.67 17.74 -1.52
CA ASN A 14 20.53 17.77 -2.70
C ASN A 14 19.71 17.65 -4.00
N GLU A 15 20.37 17.78 -5.16
CA GLU A 15 19.69 17.75 -6.47
C GLU A 15 18.97 16.42 -6.75
N GLU A 16 19.55 15.29 -6.35
CA GLU A 16 18.94 13.96 -6.50
C GLU A 16 17.69 13.83 -5.62
N GLU A 17 17.76 14.25 -4.36
CA GLU A 17 16.62 14.24 -3.45
C GLU A 17 15.51 15.20 -3.92
N ALA A 18 15.87 16.35 -4.48
CA ALA A 18 14.91 17.31 -5.04
C ALA A 18 14.12 16.72 -6.23
N CYS A 19 14.73 15.82 -7.00
CA CYS A 19 14.05 15.10 -8.08
C CYS A 19 12.93 14.17 -7.57
N GLU A 20 13.03 13.66 -6.33
CA GLU A 20 11.98 12.81 -5.75
C GLU A 20 10.74 13.62 -5.35
N SER A 21 10.95 14.81 -4.78
CA SER A 21 9.87 15.70 -4.38
C SER A 21 10.37 17.11 -4.13
N LEU A 22 9.64 18.11 -4.61
CA LEU A 22 9.83 19.51 -4.22
C LEU A 22 9.11 19.87 -2.89
N CYS A 23 8.52 18.88 -2.21
CA CYS A 23 7.76 19.10 -0.99
C CYS A 23 8.67 19.03 0.24
N PHE A 24 8.89 20.15 0.91
CA PHE A 24 9.60 20.21 2.20
C PHE A 24 9.11 19.16 3.21
N ASN A 25 7.78 19.05 3.37
CA ASN A 25 7.17 18.11 4.30
C ASN A 25 7.45 16.65 3.94
N PHE A 26 7.72 16.33 2.67
CA PHE A 26 8.13 14.98 2.27
C PHE A 26 9.52 14.68 2.81
N HIS A 27 10.49 15.55 2.55
CA HIS A 27 11.89 15.36 2.97
C HIS A 27 12.06 15.28 4.49
N THR A 28 11.43 16.19 5.23
CA THR A 28 11.47 16.17 6.69
C THR A 28 10.91 14.87 7.25
N LYS A 29 9.76 14.42 6.73
CA LYS A 29 9.14 13.16 7.18
C LYS A 29 9.92 11.93 6.73
N LYS A 30 10.47 11.92 5.51
CA LYS A 30 11.35 10.86 5.00
C LYS A 30 12.55 10.68 5.91
N LYS A 31 13.22 11.78 6.31
CA LYS A 31 14.38 11.74 7.21
C LYS A 31 14.04 11.13 8.58
N ILE A 32 12.93 11.55 9.19
CA ILE A 32 12.44 11.01 10.47
C ILE A 32 12.07 9.53 10.33
N LEU A 33 11.45 9.14 9.22
CA LEU A 33 11.04 7.76 8.99
C LEU A 33 12.27 6.86 8.80
N LEU A 34 13.23 7.29 7.97
CA LEU A 34 14.45 6.53 7.69
C LEU A 34 15.42 6.47 8.88
N SER A 35 15.35 7.39 9.85
CA SER A 35 16.15 7.26 11.07
C SER A 35 15.73 6.08 11.95
N LYS A 36 14.53 5.54 11.74
CA LYS A 36 14.03 4.31 12.39
C LYS A 36 14.55 3.04 11.71
N VAL A 37 15.24 3.17 10.59
CA VAL A 37 15.64 2.06 9.72
C VAL A 37 17.16 1.86 9.79
N GLY A 38 17.60 0.62 9.98
CA GLY A 38 19.03 0.29 9.98
C GLY A 38 19.69 0.54 8.61
N LYS A 39 21.00 0.84 8.61
CA LYS A 39 21.76 1.10 7.36
C LYS A 39 21.69 -0.03 6.33
N ASN A 40 21.61 -1.28 6.79
CA ASN A 40 21.56 -2.49 5.95
C ASN A 40 20.16 -3.13 5.99
N HIS A 41 19.10 -2.32 5.93
CA HIS A 41 17.74 -2.84 5.96
C HIS A 41 17.43 -3.69 4.73
N VAL A 42 16.54 -4.65 4.95
CA VAL A 42 15.89 -5.41 3.89
C VAL A 42 14.57 -4.73 3.57
N THR A 43 14.10 -4.80 2.32
CA THR A 43 12.77 -4.31 1.95
C THR A 43 11.77 -5.45 1.80
N ILE A 44 10.48 -5.13 1.78
CA ILE A 44 9.43 -6.13 1.55
C ILE A 44 9.58 -6.87 0.21
N ALA A 45 10.28 -6.28 -0.76
CA ALA A 45 10.58 -6.93 -2.04
C ALA A 45 11.34 -8.26 -1.89
N LYS A 46 12.06 -8.48 -0.78
CA LYS A 46 12.76 -9.74 -0.52
C LYS A 46 11.81 -10.91 -0.22
N ILE A 47 10.67 -10.63 0.40
CA ILE A 47 9.73 -11.65 0.90
C ILE A 47 8.43 -11.72 0.09
N ILE A 48 8.13 -10.69 -0.70
CA ILE A 48 7.00 -10.67 -1.62
C ILE A 48 7.28 -11.61 -2.80
N LYS A 49 6.35 -12.53 -3.01
CA LYS A 49 6.27 -13.35 -4.23
C LYS A 49 5.65 -12.57 -5.38
N GLU A 50 4.60 -11.81 -5.10
CA GLU A 50 3.83 -11.11 -6.12
C GLU A 50 3.18 -9.83 -5.57
N ILE A 51 3.20 -8.76 -6.38
CA ILE A 51 2.35 -7.59 -6.23
C ILE A 51 1.51 -7.39 -7.50
N ARG A 52 0.19 -7.34 -7.36
CA ARG A 52 -0.74 -7.16 -8.49
C ARG A 52 -1.74 -6.04 -8.23
N ARG A 53 -1.99 -5.26 -9.27
CA ARG A 53 -3.12 -4.30 -9.30
C ARG A 53 -4.38 -5.05 -9.73
N GLY A 54 -5.55 -4.63 -9.23
CA GLY A 54 -6.82 -5.12 -9.74
C GLY A 54 -6.98 -4.87 -11.23
N SER A 55 -7.75 -5.72 -11.91
CA SER A 55 -7.80 -5.78 -13.37
C SER A 55 -8.78 -4.79 -14.02
N LYS A 56 -9.80 -4.35 -13.28
CA LYS A 56 -10.89 -3.49 -13.76
C LYS A 56 -11.30 -2.47 -12.70
N THR A 57 -11.85 -1.36 -13.14
CA THR A 57 -12.47 -0.37 -12.25
C THR A 57 -13.76 -0.91 -11.64
N LYS A 58 -14.22 -0.29 -10.53
CA LYS A 58 -15.53 -0.62 -9.92
C LYS A 58 -16.69 -0.49 -10.92
N LYS A 59 -16.65 0.54 -11.78
CA LYS A 59 -17.66 0.75 -12.83
C LYS A 59 -17.67 -0.41 -13.84
N GLN A 60 -16.49 -0.81 -14.33
CA GLN A 60 -16.39 -1.92 -15.29
C GLN A 60 -16.83 -3.26 -14.69
N PHE A 61 -16.54 -3.53 -13.42
CA PHE A 61 -17.06 -4.73 -12.75
C PHE A 61 -18.58 -4.69 -12.62
N SER A 62 -19.14 -3.54 -12.24
CA SER A 62 -20.60 -3.32 -12.18
C SER A 62 -21.28 -3.51 -13.54
N GLU A 63 -20.68 -3.04 -14.64
CA GLU A 63 -21.19 -3.23 -16.01
C GLU A 63 -21.22 -4.71 -16.42
N LEU A 64 -20.36 -5.53 -15.82
CA LEU A 64 -20.32 -6.98 -16.03
C LEU A 64 -21.19 -7.76 -15.05
N ASN A 65 -21.92 -7.09 -14.15
CA ASN A 65 -22.66 -7.70 -13.03
C ASN A 65 -21.77 -8.59 -12.14
N ILE A 66 -20.51 -8.19 -11.98
CA ILE A 66 -19.55 -8.84 -11.10
C ILE A 66 -19.32 -7.91 -9.91
N ASP A 67 -19.57 -8.40 -8.70
CA ASP A 67 -19.10 -7.70 -7.51
C ASP A 67 -17.59 -7.91 -7.35
N ALA A 68 -16.91 -6.88 -6.89
CA ALA A 68 -15.49 -6.93 -6.59
C ALA A 68 -15.18 -6.04 -5.38
N VAL A 69 -14.21 -6.46 -4.58
CA VAL A 69 -13.68 -5.72 -3.44
C VAL A 69 -13.14 -4.37 -3.89
N HIS A 70 -13.56 -3.32 -3.20
CA HIS A 70 -13.15 -1.96 -3.42
C HIS A 70 -12.48 -1.36 -2.17
N ILE A 71 -11.78 -0.25 -2.32
CA ILE A 71 -11.04 0.40 -1.21
C ILE A 71 -11.96 0.79 -0.03
N THR A 72 -13.26 0.94 -0.28
CA THR A 72 -14.27 1.20 0.74
C THR A 72 -14.51 0.01 1.65
N ASP A 73 -14.21 -1.20 1.17
CA ASP A 73 -14.52 -2.47 1.83
C ASP A 73 -13.33 -2.94 2.69
N LEU A 74 -12.16 -2.34 2.51
CA LEU A 74 -10.95 -2.56 3.33
C LEU A 74 -11.06 -1.80 4.67
N ILE A 75 -12.09 -2.10 5.45
CA ILE A 75 -12.36 -1.49 6.77
C ILE A 75 -11.73 -2.34 7.87
N ASP A 76 -11.98 -3.64 7.80
CA ASP A 76 -11.51 -4.60 8.78
C ASP A 76 -10.09 -5.07 8.45
N LYS A 77 -9.29 -5.29 9.48
CA LYS A 77 -7.95 -5.87 9.34
C LYS A 77 -8.03 -7.31 8.85
N ASP A 78 -8.97 -8.09 9.36
CA ASP A 78 -9.20 -9.47 8.98
C ASP A 78 -10.42 -9.53 8.05
N LEU A 79 -10.16 -9.55 6.74
CA LEU A 79 -11.19 -9.49 5.72
C LEU A 79 -11.68 -10.89 5.37
N VAL A 80 -12.96 -11.14 5.63
CA VAL A 80 -13.65 -12.35 5.19
C VAL A 80 -14.27 -12.09 3.82
N LEU A 81 -13.73 -12.74 2.79
CA LEU A 81 -14.25 -12.67 1.44
C LEU A 81 -15.30 -13.74 1.21
N LYS A 82 -16.28 -13.43 0.36
CA LYS A 82 -17.27 -14.42 -0.05
C LYS A 82 -16.57 -15.49 -0.88
N GLN A 83 -16.79 -16.78 -0.58
CA GLN A 83 -16.38 -17.87 -1.47
C GLN A 83 -17.30 -17.94 -2.68
N ARG A 84 -17.16 -16.99 -3.60
CA ARG A 84 -17.92 -17.04 -4.86
C ARG A 84 -17.26 -18.07 -5.76
N GLN A 85 -18.03 -19.06 -6.18
CA GLN A 85 -17.54 -20.04 -7.15
C GLN A 85 -17.48 -19.37 -8.52
N TYR A 86 -16.25 -19.07 -8.96
CA TYR A 86 -15.95 -18.46 -10.24
C TYR A 86 -16.01 -19.49 -11.37
N HIS A 87 -17.20 -20.07 -11.58
CA HIS A 87 -17.37 -21.16 -12.55
C HIS A 87 -17.28 -20.71 -14.01
N HIS A 88 -17.47 -19.42 -14.29
CA HIS A 88 -17.61 -18.91 -15.68
C HIS A 88 -16.92 -17.57 -15.96
N THR A 89 -16.11 -17.07 -15.04
CA THR A 89 -15.43 -15.79 -15.24
C THR A 89 -14.15 -15.96 -16.04
N PRO A 90 -13.80 -14.98 -16.91
CA PRO A 90 -12.60 -15.08 -17.71
C PRO A 90 -11.39 -15.26 -16.79
N HIS A 91 -10.47 -16.17 -17.13
CA HIS A 91 -9.16 -16.34 -16.50
C HIS A 91 -8.29 -15.05 -16.47
N ALA A 92 -8.82 -13.91 -16.89
CA ALA A 92 -8.15 -12.63 -17.05
C ALA A 92 -8.29 -11.68 -15.83
N PHE A 93 -9.18 -11.95 -14.86
CA PHE A 93 -9.38 -11.03 -13.73
C PHE A 93 -8.60 -11.46 -12.49
N ASN A 94 -7.86 -10.51 -11.93
CA ASN A 94 -7.13 -10.72 -10.69
C ASN A 94 -8.09 -10.86 -9.50
N PHE A 95 -7.89 -11.91 -8.71
CA PHE A 95 -8.59 -12.17 -7.46
C PHE A 95 -7.59 -12.26 -6.30
N ALA A 96 -8.10 -12.02 -5.10
CA ALA A 96 -7.41 -12.22 -3.84
C ALA A 96 -8.01 -13.42 -3.13
N LYS A 97 -7.19 -14.12 -2.35
CA LYS A 97 -7.58 -15.28 -1.56
C LYS A 97 -6.94 -15.22 -0.18
N GLU A 98 -7.33 -16.15 0.68
CA GLU A 98 -6.76 -16.32 2.00
C GLU A 98 -5.23 -16.22 2.02
N GLY A 99 -4.71 -15.41 2.96
CA GLY A 99 -3.29 -15.09 3.11
C GLY A 99 -2.79 -13.91 2.25
N ASP A 100 -3.58 -13.43 1.29
CA ASP A 100 -3.22 -12.22 0.54
C ASP A 100 -3.45 -10.95 1.38
N ILE A 101 -2.61 -9.94 1.18
CA ILE A 101 -2.75 -8.62 1.81
C ILE A 101 -3.25 -7.61 0.77
N LEU A 102 -4.30 -6.88 1.11
CA LEU A 102 -4.92 -5.87 0.25
C LEU A 102 -4.65 -4.46 0.76
N ILE A 103 -4.19 -3.60 -0.15
CA ILE A 103 -3.81 -2.22 0.14
C ILE A 103 -4.47 -1.28 -0.88
N PRO A 104 -5.14 -0.21 -0.47
CA PRO A 104 -5.58 0.84 -1.36
C PRO A 104 -4.40 1.46 -2.13
N ARG A 105 -4.50 1.47 -3.45
CA ARG A 105 -3.59 2.18 -4.34
C ARG A 105 -3.90 3.67 -4.39
N VAL A 106 -5.17 4.05 -4.23
CA VAL A 106 -5.63 5.42 -4.42
C VAL A 106 -6.53 5.88 -3.28
N GLY A 107 -6.62 7.21 -3.15
CA GLY A 107 -7.53 7.88 -2.23
C GLY A 107 -6.82 8.42 -0.98
N LYS A 108 -7.06 9.69 -0.67
CA LYS A 108 -6.38 10.40 0.41
C LYS A 108 -6.65 9.82 1.80
N ARG A 109 -7.88 9.35 2.04
CA ARG A 109 -8.34 8.82 3.35
C ARG A 109 -8.19 7.30 3.46
N SER A 110 -8.01 6.61 2.34
CA SER A 110 -7.94 5.15 2.25
C SER A 110 -6.51 4.64 2.18
N ILE A 111 -5.52 5.43 1.77
CA ILE A 111 -4.13 4.96 1.55
C ILE A 111 -3.47 4.33 2.80
N MET A 112 -4.00 4.64 3.98
CA MET A 112 -3.52 4.16 5.28
C MET A 112 -4.27 2.91 5.77
N ARG A 113 -5.26 2.42 5.00
CA ARG A 113 -5.98 1.19 5.31
C ARG A 113 -5.24 -0.01 4.73
N GLU A 114 -5.48 -1.16 5.31
CA GLU A 114 -4.96 -2.45 4.86
C GLU A 114 -5.85 -3.54 5.42
N SER A 115 -5.93 -4.67 4.70
CA SER A 115 -6.61 -5.86 5.17
C SER A 115 -5.82 -7.11 4.79
N LEU A 116 -5.74 -8.07 5.69
CA LEU A 116 -5.34 -9.45 5.42
C LEU A 116 -6.60 -10.24 5.06
N VAL A 117 -6.58 -10.99 3.96
CA VAL A 117 -7.69 -11.88 3.62
C VAL A 117 -7.64 -13.08 4.57
N ALA A 118 -8.53 -13.10 5.55
CA ALA A 118 -8.59 -14.14 6.58
C ALA A 118 -9.27 -15.42 6.07
N SER A 119 -10.18 -15.32 5.10
CA SER A 119 -10.78 -16.47 4.42
C SER A 119 -11.48 -16.08 3.12
N GLY A 120 -11.72 -17.07 2.27
CA GLY A 120 -12.45 -16.91 1.02
C GLY A 120 -11.62 -16.37 -0.14
N ALA A 121 -12.30 -15.99 -1.23
CA ALA A 121 -11.63 -15.44 -2.42
C ALA A 121 -12.57 -14.52 -3.23
N ASP A 122 -12.11 -13.30 -3.54
CA ASP A 122 -12.90 -12.34 -4.32
C ASP A 122 -12.08 -11.53 -5.33
N TYR A 123 -12.74 -11.07 -6.40
CA TYR A 123 -12.16 -10.10 -7.31
C TYR A 123 -11.92 -8.79 -6.59
N TYR A 124 -10.96 -8.02 -7.07
CA TYR A 124 -10.68 -6.70 -6.52
C TYR A 124 -10.45 -5.69 -7.63
N THR A 125 -10.89 -4.47 -7.36
CA THR A 125 -10.82 -3.35 -8.29
C THR A 125 -9.38 -2.85 -8.48
N ASP A 126 -9.12 -2.19 -9.60
CA ASP A 126 -7.83 -1.58 -9.97
C ASP A 126 -7.33 -0.47 -9.01
N SER A 127 -8.18 -0.10 -8.06
CA SER A 127 -7.89 0.80 -6.95
C SER A 127 -7.21 0.11 -5.77
N ILE A 128 -7.00 -1.21 -5.82
CA ILE A 128 -6.35 -2.03 -4.80
C ILE A 128 -5.11 -2.72 -5.38
N PHE A 129 -4.07 -2.82 -4.56
CA PHE A 129 -2.98 -3.76 -4.73
C PHE A 129 -3.20 -4.99 -3.85
N LYS A 130 -2.92 -6.17 -4.42
CA LYS A 130 -2.77 -7.44 -3.71
C LYS A 130 -1.28 -7.74 -3.59
N LEU A 131 -0.85 -8.07 -2.37
CA LEU A 131 0.49 -8.52 -2.04
C LEU A 131 0.39 -9.99 -1.59
N THR A 132 1.24 -10.84 -2.15
CA THR A 132 1.34 -12.26 -1.82
C THR A 132 2.77 -12.55 -1.43
N ALA A 133 3.00 -13.15 -0.26
CA ALA A 133 4.31 -13.63 0.18
C ALA A 133 4.61 -15.05 -0.34
N SER A 134 5.86 -15.52 -0.20
CA SER A 134 6.23 -16.86 -0.69
C SER A 134 5.85 -17.97 0.28
N THR A 135 5.84 -17.68 1.58
CA THR A 135 5.53 -18.62 2.67
C THR A 135 4.60 -17.98 3.71
N GLU A 136 3.96 -18.80 4.53
CA GLU A 136 3.06 -18.34 5.61
C GLU A 136 3.81 -17.47 6.65
N ASN A 137 5.00 -17.89 7.07
CA ASN A 137 5.85 -17.09 7.96
C ASN A 137 6.21 -15.72 7.35
N GLU A 138 6.48 -15.66 6.04
CA GLU A 138 6.69 -14.38 5.36
C GLU A 138 5.41 -13.56 5.22
N THR A 139 4.24 -14.19 5.12
CA THR A 139 2.94 -13.49 5.18
C THR A 139 2.78 -12.78 6.53
N GLU A 140 3.12 -13.44 7.63
CA GLU A 140 3.08 -12.84 8.97
C GLU A 140 4.04 -11.64 9.09
N ILE A 141 5.28 -11.81 8.64
CA ILE A 141 6.28 -10.74 8.63
C ILE A 141 5.81 -9.57 7.77
N LEU A 142 5.31 -9.85 6.56
CA LEU A 142 4.80 -8.85 5.63
C LEU A 142 3.60 -8.11 6.21
N TRP A 143 2.67 -8.85 6.83
CA TRP A 143 1.50 -8.28 7.48
C TRP A 143 1.88 -7.39 8.67
N GLY A 144 2.81 -7.84 9.51
CA GLY A 144 3.36 -7.04 10.62
C GLY A 144 3.98 -5.74 10.10
N ALA A 145 4.79 -5.81 9.05
CA ALA A 145 5.39 -4.64 8.44
C ALA A 145 4.35 -3.67 7.85
N ILE A 146 3.40 -4.18 7.06
CA ILE A 146 2.38 -3.36 6.38
C ILE A 146 1.38 -2.73 7.35
N SER A 147 0.93 -3.47 8.36
CA SER A 147 -0.10 -3.01 9.30
C SER A 147 0.45 -2.15 10.47
N SER A 148 1.77 -2.13 10.65
CA SER A 148 2.48 -1.29 11.61
C SER A 148 2.29 0.21 11.34
N ASP A 149 2.50 1.02 12.38
CA ASP A 149 2.51 2.48 12.26
C ASP A 149 3.60 2.96 11.30
N PHE A 150 4.77 2.30 11.28
CA PHE A 150 5.83 2.58 10.32
C PHE A 150 5.36 2.34 8.88
N GLY A 151 4.77 1.18 8.59
CA GLY A 151 4.31 0.84 7.24
C GLY A 151 3.21 1.78 6.77
N LYS A 152 2.31 2.17 7.69
CA LYS A 152 1.31 3.21 7.48
C LYS A 152 1.94 4.55 7.13
N GLU A 153 2.84 5.06 7.97
CA GLU A 153 3.56 6.32 7.74
C GLU A 153 4.29 6.31 6.40
N TRP A 154 4.96 5.19 6.07
CA TRP A 154 5.62 4.98 4.79
C TRP A 154 4.66 5.18 3.62
N ARG A 155 3.53 4.45 3.57
CA ARG A 155 2.52 4.62 2.52
C ARG A 155 1.96 6.05 2.47
N GLY A 156 1.82 6.69 3.63
CA GLY A 156 1.34 8.06 3.75
C GLY A 156 2.28 9.11 3.13
N ILE A 157 3.59 8.93 3.26
CA ILE A 157 4.62 9.86 2.78
C ILE A 157 4.95 9.59 1.30
N TYR A 158 5.09 8.32 0.92
CA TYR A 158 5.43 7.92 -0.45
C TYR A 158 4.23 7.87 -1.41
N SER A 159 3.02 8.17 -0.93
CA SER A 159 1.88 8.41 -1.80
C SER A 159 1.92 9.80 -2.43
N GLN A 160 1.84 9.83 -3.75
CA GLN A 160 1.97 11.01 -4.59
C GLN A 160 0.62 11.64 -4.91
N GLY A 161 0.61 12.91 -5.33
CA GLY A 161 -0.60 13.64 -5.74
C GLY A 161 -1.22 14.51 -4.65
N LYS A 162 -1.72 15.70 -5.04
CA LYS A 162 -2.28 16.71 -4.13
C LYS A 162 -3.77 16.50 -3.85
N CYS A 163 -4.57 16.28 -4.90
CA CYS A 163 -6.03 16.12 -4.79
C CYS A 163 -6.44 14.67 -4.52
N ALA A 164 -6.00 13.76 -5.40
CA ALA A 164 -6.10 12.33 -5.17
C ALA A 164 -4.69 11.79 -4.92
N LYS A 165 -4.49 11.17 -3.76
CA LYS A 165 -3.27 10.46 -3.46
C LYS A 165 -3.24 9.11 -4.17
N TYR A 166 -2.09 8.71 -4.67
CA TYR A 166 -1.86 7.36 -5.20
C TYR A 166 -0.51 6.81 -4.74
N LEU A 167 -0.46 5.51 -4.54
CA LEU A 167 0.71 4.73 -4.17
C LEU A 167 1.18 3.92 -5.39
N THR A 168 2.49 3.82 -5.58
CA THR A 168 3.09 3.05 -6.68
C THR A 168 3.55 1.68 -6.18
N CYS A 169 3.71 0.71 -7.09
CA CYS A 169 4.31 -0.58 -6.74
C CYS A 169 5.74 -0.39 -6.23
N GLU A 170 6.51 0.50 -6.87
CA GLU A 170 7.88 0.82 -6.47
C GLU A 170 7.96 1.33 -5.02
N ALA A 171 7.08 2.25 -4.64
CA ALA A 171 7.00 2.76 -3.28
C ALA A 171 6.67 1.67 -2.25
N LEU A 172 5.83 0.69 -2.62
CA LEU A 172 5.59 -0.46 -1.75
C LEU A 172 6.82 -1.35 -1.68
N MET A 173 7.40 -1.75 -2.81
CA MET A 173 8.53 -2.67 -2.88
C MET A 173 9.79 -2.14 -2.19
N SER A 174 9.97 -0.81 -2.13
CA SER A 174 11.07 -0.17 -1.42
C SER A 174 10.84 -0.02 0.09
N MET A 175 9.66 -0.40 0.62
CA MET A 175 9.36 -0.29 2.04
C MET A 175 10.30 -1.20 2.87
N PRO A 176 11.02 -0.66 3.87
CA PRO A 176 11.85 -1.46 4.75
C PRO A 176 11.04 -2.43 5.61
N LEU A 177 11.58 -3.62 5.82
CA LEU A 177 11.24 -4.47 6.94
C LEU A 177 11.98 -3.95 8.17
N LEU A 178 11.24 -3.66 9.23
CA LEU A 178 11.84 -3.38 10.52
C LEU A 178 12.20 -4.73 11.17
N ASN A 179 13.47 -4.87 11.53
CA ASN A 179 13.97 -6.04 12.26
C ASN A 179 13.63 -5.96 13.75
#